data_AF-A0A9W6C383-F1
#
_entry.id   AF-A0A9W6C383-F1
#
_cell.length_a   1.000
_cell.length_b   1.000
_cell.length_c   1.000
_cell.angle_alpha   90.00
_cell.angle_beta   90.00
_cell.angle_gamma   90.00
#
_symmetry.space_group_name_H-M   'P 1'
#
loop_
_entity.id
_entity.type
_entity.pdbx_description
1 polymer ?
#
loop_
_entity_poly.entity_id
_entity_poly.type
_entity_poly.pdbx_seq_one_letter_code
_entity_poly.pdbx_strand_id
1 'polypeptide(L)'
;MTVVVTAVFTPAAGSRDQLIEALQQAIPAVHEEPGCLLYAIHDAADESIVMIEKWASDSDLAAHAEGPAVARLNDLIDGLTAKPGCPLRRVIRNARGVSGKKIGYARVSTIEQDLTVQREALLRLGVTEERIYVDHGLTGAHRSRPGLREAMAACWPGDTLVVTKLDRLARSLPDARDIADELTGRGVTLSLGGSKYDPTDPVGRLLFNVLSMVAEFESDLIRMRTREGMAIARAKGRLRGRQPKLSTLQRRHLMSLYEKGEHTQAELAELFGVARSTVYRTIQRESTKRTG
;
A
#
# COMPACT_ATOMS: atom_id res chain seq x y z
N MET A 1 9.00 -30.36 -8.30
CA MET A 1 8.23 -29.16 -7.91
C MET A 1 7.60 -28.67 -9.18
N THR A 2 6.28 -28.58 -9.24
CA THR A 2 5.59 -28.37 -10.52
C THR A 2 6.01 -27.04 -11.16
N VAL A 3 6.06 -26.97 -12.48
CA VAL A 3 6.46 -25.75 -13.20
C VAL A 3 5.38 -25.44 -14.21
N VAL A 4 4.88 -24.20 -14.24
CA VAL A 4 3.97 -23.73 -15.28
C VAL A 4 4.75 -22.84 -16.23
N VAL A 5 4.54 -22.99 -17.52
CA VAL A 5 5.17 -22.13 -18.51
C VAL A 5 4.10 -21.57 -19.41
N THR A 6 4.17 -20.27 -19.67
CA THR A 6 3.32 -19.60 -20.64
C THR A 6 4.19 -19.11 -21.78
N ALA A 7 3.92 -19.59 -22.99
CA ALA A 7 4.57 -19.15 -24.22
C ALA A 7 3.54 -18.40 -25.07
N VAL A 8 3.91 -17.21 -25.54
CA VAL A 8 3.04 -16.38 -26.39
C VAL A 8 3.61 -16.37 -27.81
N PHE A 9 2.76 -16.73 -28.77
CA PHE A 9 3.08 -16.75 -30.19
C PHE A 9 2.28 -15.65 -30.91
N THR A 10 2.98 -14.79 -31.62
CA THR A 10 2.36 -13.79 -32.50
C THR A 10 2.42 -14.33 -33.93
N PRO A 11 1.26 -14.64 -34.56
CA PRO A 11 1.24 -15.15 -35.94
C PRO A 11 1.82 -14.14 -36.93
N ALA A 12 2.54 -14.64 -37.95
CA ALA A 12 2.82 -13.84 -39.15
C ALA A 12 1.52 -13.55 -39.92
N ALA A 13 1.52 -12.49 -40.73
CA ALA A 13 0.33 -12.08 -41.48
C ALA A 13 -0.18 -13.22 -42.38
N GLY A 14 -1.42 -13.66 -42.14
CA GLY A 14 -2.05 -14.76 -42.89
C GLY A 14 -1.66 -16.18 -42.45
N SER A 15 -0.80 -16.34 -41.45
CA SER A 15 -0.28 -17.66 -41.00
C SER A 15 -0.95 -18.21 -39.75
N ARG A 16 -2.01 -17.56 -39.25
CA ARG A 16 -2.65 -17.88 -37.96
C ARG A 16 -3.15 -19.33 -37.88
N ASP A 17 -3.91 -19.78 -38.86
CA ASP A 17 -4.51 -21.12 -38.83
C ASP A 17 -3.43 -22.21 -38.96
N GLN A 18 -2.43 -21.98 -39.81
CA GLN A 18 -1.26 -22.85 -39.95
C GLN A 18 -0.46 -22.95 -38.65
N LEU A 19 -0.32 -21.85 -37.92
CA LEU A 19 0.35 -21.83 -36.62
C LEU A 19 -0.45 -22.58 -35.55
N ILE A 20 -1.78 -22.45 -35.52
CA ILE A 20 -2.64 -23.23 -34.61
C ILE A 20 -2.50 -24.71 -34.91
N GLU A 21 -2.56 -25.10 -36.18
CA GLU A 21 -2.43 -26.50 -36.60
C GLU A 21 -1.06 -27.07 -36.19
N ALA A 22 0.03 -26.33 -36.45
CA ALA A 22 1.38 -26.71 -36.04
C ALA A 22 1.49 -26.91 -34.52
N LEU A 23 0.94 -25.99 -33.72
CA LEU A 23 0.93 -26.11 -32.26
C LEU A 23 0.09 -27.30 -31.77
N GLN A 24 -1.07 -27.55 -32.40
CA GLN A 24 -1.96 -28.67 -32.05
C GLN A 24 -1.31 -30.04 -32.32
N GLN A 25 -0.49 -30.15 -33.37
CA GLN A 25 0.22 -31.40 -33.69
C GLN A 25 1.20 -31.84 -32.60
N ALA A 26 1.77 -30.90 -31.83
CA ALA A 26 2.67 -31.22 -30.72
C ALA A 26 1.93 -31.76 -29.48
N ILE A 27 0.67 -31.40 -29.27
CA ILE A 27 -0.07 -31.67 -28.02
C ILE A 27 -0.05 -33.16 -27.63
N PRO A 28 -0.41 -34.12 -28.50
CA PRO A 28 -0.48 -35.53 -28.11
C PRO A 28 0.88 -36.08 -27.68
N ALA A 29 1.93 -35.77 -28.45
CA ALA A 29 3.28 -36.25 -28.16
C ALA A 29 3.83 -35.68 -26.84
N VAL A 30 3.51 -34.43 -26.52
CA VAL A 30 3.97 -33.79 -25.27
C VAL A 30 3.20 -34.31 -24.06
N HIS A 31 1.92 -34.64 -24.19
CA HIS A 31 1.15 -35.27 -23.10
C HIS A 31 1.68 -36.66 -22.71
N GLU A 32 2.36 -37.35 -23.62
CA GLU A 32 3.02 -38.64 -23.36
C GLU A 32 4.39 -38.48 -22.66
N GLU A 33 4.96 -37.27 -22.62
CA GLU A 33 6.26 -37.05 -21.99
C GLU A 33 6.21 -37.19 -20.46
N PRO A 34 7.22 -37.82 -19.84
CA PRO A 34 7.29 -37.96 -18.40
C PRO A 34 7.17 -36.60 -17.70
N GLY A 35 6.24 -36.51 -16.75
CA GLY A 35 6.05 -35.30 -15.94
C GLY A 35 5.22 -34.20 -16.61
N CYS A 36 4.68 -34.39 -17.83
CA CYS A 36 3.69 -33.48 -18.39
C CYS A 36 2.36 -33.60 -17.61
N LEU A 37 1.84 -32.46 -17.13
CA LEU A 37 0.58 -32.35 -16.39
C LEU A 37 -0.47 -31.50 -17.13
N LEU A 38 -0.05 -30.61 -18.03
CA LEU A 38 -0.90 -29.82 -18.92
C LEU A 38 -0.06 -29.36 -20.10
N TYR A 39 -0.64 -29.39 -21.29
CA TYR A 39 -0.09 -28.75 -22.48
C TYR A 39 -1.25 -28.35 -23.38
N ALA A 40 -1.57 -27.05 -23.46
CA ALA A 40 -2.76 -26.57 -24.14
C ALA A 40 -2.56 -25.18 -24.74
N ILE A 41 -3.23 -24.89 -25.86
CA ILE A 41 -3.22 -23.58 -26.52
C ILE A 41 -4.56 -22.87 -26.34
N HIS A 42 -4.53 -21.53 -26.28
CA HIS A 42 -5.69 -20.67 -26.14
C HIS A 42 -5.54 -19.41 -27.00
N ASP A 43 -6.65 -18.87 -27.47
CA ASP A 43 -6.68 -17.57 -28.13
C ASP A 43 -6.59 -16.42 -27.11
N ALA A 44 -5.75 -15.43 -27.39
CA ALA A 44 -5.71 -14.18 -26.64
C ALA A 44 -6.55 -13.08 -27.32
N ALA A 45 -6.89 -12.04 -26.55
CA ALA A 45 -7.68 -10.91 -27.02
C ALA A 45 -6.97 -10.04 -28.09
N ASP A 46 -5.66 -10.19 -28.24
CA ASP A 46 -4.80 -9.45 -29.17
C ASP A 46 -4.38 -10.28 -30.41
N GLU A 47 -5.18 -11.29 -30.76
CA GLU A 47 -4.94 -12.25 -31.86
C GLU A 47 -3.69 -13.14 -31.71
N SER A 48 -2.96 -13.02 -30.59
CA SER A 48 -1.88 -13.95 -30.25
C SER A 48 -2.41 -15.30 -29.76
N ILE A 49 -1.56 -16.32 -29.82
CA ILE A 49 -1.85 -17.67 -29.33
C ILE A 49 -1.02 -17.90 -28.08
N VAL A 50 -1.68 -18.31 -27.00
CA VAL A 50 -1.05 -18.57 -25.71
C VAL A 50 -0.99 -20.07 -25.46
N MET A 51 0.21 -20.60 -25.32
CA MET A 51 0.44 -21.97 -24.91
C MET A 51 0.73 -22.02 -23.41
N ILE A 52 0.02 -22.89 -22.70
CA ILE A 52 0.20 -23.14 -21.28
C ILE A 52 0.69 -24.58 -21.11
N GLU A 53 1.88 -24.70 -20.53
CA GLU A 53 2.51 -25.96 -20.17
C GLU A 53 2.53 -26.09 -18.64
N LYS A 54 2.33 -27.29 -18.10
CA LYS A 54 2.50 -27.60 -16.68
C LYS A 54 3.28 -28.90 -16.55
N TRP A 55 4.38 -28.86 -15.81
CA TRP A 55 5.32 -29.96 -15.63
C TRP A 55 5.42 -30.36 -14.15
N ALA A 56 5.79 -31.61 -13.86
CA ALA A 56 5.95 -32.14 -12.51
C ALA A 56 7.23 -31.62 -11.81
N SER A 57 8.28 -31.31 -12.59
CA SER A 57 9.54 -30.74 -12.11
C SER A 57 10.24 -29.83 -13.13
N ASP A 58 11.18 -28.99 -12.66
CA ASP A 58 12.09 -28.24 -13.55
C ASP A 58 12.94 -29.18 -14.42
N SER A 59 13.25 -30.38 -13.92
CA SER A 59 14.01 -31.38 -14.68
C SER A 59 13.20 -31.92 -15.85
N ASP A 60 11.90 -32.16 -15.66
CA ASP A 60 11.00 -32.62 -16.73
C ASP A 60 10.83 -31.51 -17.79
N LEU A 61 10.67 -30.26 -17.34
CA LEU A 61 10.63 -29.10 -18.24
C LEU A 61 11.93 -28.93 -19.05
N ALA A 62 13.09 -29.12 -18.42
CA ALA A 62 14.39 -29.04 -19.10
C ALA A 62 14.55 -30.15 -20.12
N ALA A 63 14.16 -31.39 -19.77
CA ALA A 63 14.16 -32.52 -20.69
C ALA A 63 13.22 -32.30 -21.88
N HIS A 64 12.03 -31.73 -21.64
CA HIS A 64 11.11 -31.33 -22.70
C HIS A 64 11.73 -30.27 -23.62
N ALA A 65 12.34 -29.22 -23.05
CA ALA A 65 12.92 -28.12 -23.80
C ALA A 65 14.04 -28.55 -24.77
N GLU A 66 14.76 -29.62 -24.43
CA GLU A 66 15.81 -30.23 -25.25
C GLU A 66 15.31 -31.46 -26.04
N GLY A 67 14.01 -31.77 -25.92
CA GLY A 67 13.40 -32.99 -26.42
C GLY A 67 12.97 -32.92 -27.89
N PRO A 68 12.68 -34.08 -28.50
CA PRO A 68 12.30 -34.18 -29.91
C PRO A 68 10.95 -33.54 -30.22
N ALA A 69 10.05 -33.37 -29.24
CA ALA A 69 8.79 -32.67 -29.45
C ALA A 69 9.00 -31.17 -29.67
N VAL A 70 9.86 -30.54 -28.87
CA VAL A 70 10.20 -29.10 -29.02
C VAL A 70 11.00 -28.87 -30.29
N ALA A 71 11.95 -29.74 -30.63
CA ALA A 71 12.68 -29.65 -31.90
C ALA A 71 11.73 -29.67 -33.11
N ARG A 72 10.83 -30.66 -33.16
CA ARG A 72 9.82 -30.76 -34.23
C ARG A 72 8.86 -29.57 -34.24
N LEU A 73 8.46 -29.08 -33.06
CA LEU A 73 7.58 -27.92 -32.99
C LEU A 73 8.27 -26.67 -33.54
N ASN A 74 9.53 -26.45 -33.19
CA ASN A 74 10.32 -25.33 -33.71
C ASN A 74 10.43 -25.38 -35.24
N ASP A 75 10.62 -26.57 -35.82
CA ASP A 75 10.64 -26.75 -37.27
C ASP A 75 9.28 -26.42 -37.92
N LEU A 76 8.17 -26.82 -37.28
CA LEU A 76 6.81 -26.59 -37.78
C LEU A 76 6.37 -25.12 -37.71
N ILE A 77 6.82 -24.37 -36.69
CA ILE A 77 6.46 -22.97 -36.51
C ILE A 77 7.42 -21.98 -37.19
N ASP A 78 8.50 -22.49 -37.78
CA ASP A 78 9.47 -21.67 -38.49
C ASP A 78 8.79 -20.91 -39.65
N GLY A 79 9.02 -19.60 -39.72
CA GLY A 79 8.35 -18.72 -40.67
C GLY A 79 6.86 -18.43 -40.41
N LEU A 80 6.20 -19.07 -39.42
CA LEU A 80 4.78 -18.82 -39.09
C LEU A 80 4.58 -17.74 -38.02
N THR A 81 5.66 -17.20 -37.44
CA THR A 81 5.62 -16.19 -36.37
C THR A 81 6.18 -14.85 -36.83
N ALA A 82 5.58 -13.75 -36.36
CA ALA A 82 5.92 -12.38 -36.79
C ALA A 82 7.29 -11.87 -36.29
N LYS A 83 7.92 -12.55 -35.33
CA LYS A 83 9.26 -12.25 -34.84
C LYS A 83 10.12 -13.51 -34.92
N PRO A 84 11.24 -13.49 -35.68
CA PRO A 84 12.19 -14.60 -35.66
C PRO A 84 12.87 -14.64 -34.29
N GLY A 85 12.75 -15.78 -33.61
CA GLY A 85 13.32 -16.00 -32.28
C GLY A 85 12.25 -16.19 -31.22
N CYS A 86 12.20 -17.44 -30.72
CA CYS A 86 11.61 -17.97 -29.50
C CYS A 86 10.37 -17.23 -28.94
N PRO A 87 9.19 -17.88 -28.83
CA PRO A 87 8.04 -17.28 -28.14
C PRO A 87 8.47 -16.74 -26.79
N LEU A 88 7.93 -15.60 -26.37
CA LEU A 88 8.23 -15.02 -25.05
C LEU A 88 7.81 -16.04 -23.99
N ARG A 89 8.78 -16.84 -23.52
CA ARG A 89 8.56 -17.95 -22.60
C ARG A 89 8.65 -17.42 -21.19
N ARG A 90 7.49 -17.16 -20.59
CA ARG A 90 7.39 -16.80 -19.18
C ARG A 90 7.29 -18.09 -18.36
N VAL A 91 8.42 -18.50 -17.78
CA VAL A 91 8.45 -19.64 -16.84
C VAL A 91 7.90 -19.17 -15.49
N ILE A 92 6.73 -19.67 -15.14
CA ILE A 92 6.09 -19.50 -13.83
C ILE A 92 6.36 -20.79 -13.04
N ARG A 93 7.51 -20.86 -12.35
CA ARG A 93 7.78 -21.99 -11.45
C ARG A 93 6.68 -22.05 -10.40
N ASN A 94 5.94 -23.16 -10.37
CA ASN A 94 5.02 -23.46 -9.28
C ASN A 94 5.88 -23.93 -8.12
N ALA A 95 6.60 -22.97 -7.54
CA ALA A 95 7.15 -23.20 -6.24
C ALA A 95 5.99 -23.58 -5.32
N ARG A 96 6.12 -24.66 -4.54
CA ARG A 96 5.34 -24.86 -3.31
C ARG A 96 5.07 -23.48 -2.73
N GLY A 97 3.82 -23.02 -2.86
CA GLY A 97 3.41 -21.63 -2.67
C GLY A 97 4.52 -20.58 -2.72
N VAL A 98 4.76 -19.93 -3.87
CA VAL A 98 5.02 -18.49 -3.79
C VAL A 98 3.67 -17.84 -3.55
N SER A 99 3.21 -17.94 -2.30
CA SER A 99 2.72 -16.73 -1.66
C SER A 99 3.80 -15.72 -1.96
N GLY A 100 3.53 -14.72 -2.81
CA GLY A 100 4.38 -13.55 -2.76
C GLY A 100 4.50 -13.13 -1.30
N LYS A 101 5.67 -12.60 -0.95
CA LYS A 101 6.01 -12.33 0.43
C LYS A 101 4.86 -11.52 1.04
N LYS A 102 4.43 -11.92 2.23
CA LYS A 102 3.50 -11.11 3.01
C LYS A 102 4.31 -10.02 3.66
N ILE A 103 4.06 -8.78 3.26
CA ILE A 103 4.58 -7.57 3.91
C ILE A 103 3.48 -7.07 4.84
N GLY A 104 3.79 -6.82 6.10
CA GLY A 104 2.81 -6.29 7.06
C GLY A 104 2.95 -4.79 7.21
N TYR A 105 1.83 -4.09 7.34
CA TYR A 105 1.82 -2.69 7.75
C TYR A 105 0.90 -2.49 8.96
N ALA A 106 1.41 -1.75 9.97
CA ALA A 106 0.68 -1.38 11.17
C ALA A 106 0.77 0.12 11.44
N ARG A 107 -0.30 0.68 12.00
CA ARG A 107 -0.41 2.11 12.32
C ARG A 107 -0.99 2.31 13.71
N VAL A 108 -0.28 3.03 14.57
CA VAL A 108 -0.67 3.20 15.98
C VAL A 108 -0.72 4.65 16.42
N SER A 109 -1.75 4.99 17.20
CA SER A 109 -1.89 6.29 17.85
C SER A 109 -1.35 6.22 19.28
N THR A 110 -0.07 6.58 19.49
CA THR A 110 0.61 6.83 20.80
C THR A 110 0.52 5.78 21.92
N ILE A 111 -0.32 4.74 21.81
CA ILE A 111 -0.55 3.71 22.83
C ILE A 111 0.23 2.47 22.42
N GLU A 112 1.25 2.10 23.19
CA GLU A 112 2.11 0.94 22.93
C GLU A 112 1.32 -0.38 22.90
N GLN A 113 0.24 -0.48 23.68
CA GLN A 113 -0.63 -1.67 23.73
C GLN A 113 -1.34 -1.97 22.40
N ASP A 114 -1.68 -0.95 21.60
CA ASP A 114 -2.32 -1.13 20.27
C ASP A 114 -1.33 -1.74 19.27
N LEU A 115 -0.03 -1.47 19.43
CA LEU A 115 1.00 -1.99 18.53
C LEU A 115 1.20 -3.49 18.69
N THR A 116 1.27 -3.97 19.93
CA THR A 116 1.44 -5.40 20.21
C THR A 116 0.29 -6.21 19.62
N VAL A 117 -0.95 -5.75 19.81
CA VAL A 117 -2.15 -6.40 19.26
C VAL A 117 -2.12 -6.47 17.73
N GLN A 118 -1.71 -5.38 17.07
CA GLN A 118 -1.60 -5.37 15.60
C GLN A 118 -0.47 -6.27 15.09
N ARG A 119 0.71 -6.26 15.74
CA ARG A 119 1.84 -7.12 15.35
C ARG A 119 1.46 -8.59 15.47
N GLU A 120 0.87 -9.01 16.59
CA GLU A 120 0.39 -10.38 16.77
C GLU A 120 -0.66 -10.78 15.72
N ALA A 121 -1.58 -9.87 15.37
CA ALA A 121 -2.55 -10.11 14.33
C ALA A 121 -1.88 -10.30 12.95
N LEU A 122 -0.88 -9.50 12.61
CA LEU A 122 -0.12 -9.65 11.36
C LEU A 122 0.69 -10.97 11.33
N LEU A 123 1.30 -11.35 12.45
CA LEU A 123 2.00 -12.63 12.59
C LEU A 123 1.03 -13.81 12.38
N ARG A 124 -0.18 -13.76 12.97
CA ARG A 124 -1.24 -14.76 12.76
C ARG A 124 -1.70 -14.84 11.29
N LEU A 125 -1.64 -13.72 10.57
CA LEU A 125 -1.93 -13.67 9.13
C LEU A 125 -0.77 -14.18 8.25
N GLY A 126 0.35 -14.59 8.85
CA GLY A 126 1.49 -15.19 8.17
C GLY A 126 2.52 -14.20 7.64
N VAL A 127 2.53 -12.97 8.15
CA VAL A 127 3.62 -12.00 7.93
C VAL A 127 4.79 -12.37 8.84
N THR A 128 6.04 -12.29 8.36
CA THR A 128 7.22 -12.48 9.22
C THR A 128 7.55 -11.18 9.95
N GLU A 129 8.12 -11.26 11.15
CA GLU A 129 8.33 -10.08 11.99
C GLU A 129 9.24 -9.02 11.35
N GLU A 130 10.23 -9.45 10.57
CA GLU A 130 11.19 -8.58 9.87
C GLU A 130 10.55 -7.81 8.71
N ARG A 131 9.32 -8.17 8.31
CA ARG A 131 8.56 -7.57 7.21
C ARG A 131 7.36 -6.77 7.71
N ILE A 132 7.29 -6.49 9.01
CA ILE A 132 6.28 -5.62 9.58
C ILE A 132 6.83 -4.20 9.66
N TYR A 133 6.25 -3.32 8.86
CA TYR A 133 6.55 -1.89 8.86
C TYR A 133 5.52 -1.16 9.71
N VAL A 134 5.97 -0.19 10.51
CA VAL A 134 5.14 0.48 11.51
C VAL A 134 5.25 1.98 11.39
N ASP A 135 4.11 2.66 11.39
CA ASP A 135 4.05 4.10 11.64
C ASP A 135 3.55 4.39 13.07
N HIS A 136 4.36 5.13 13.83
CA HIS A 136 4.04 5.56 15.19
C HIS A 136 3.42 6.96 15.23
N GLY A 137 2.46 7.14 16.13
CA GLY A 137 2.23 8.43 16.80
C GLY A 137 1.90 9.60 15.88
N LEU A 138 0.88 9.48 15.04
CA LEU A 138 0.42 10.61 14.21
C LEU A 138 -0.57 11.49 14.99
N THR A 139 -0.08 12.22 15.99
CA THR A 139 -0.83 13.30 16.62
C THR A 139 -0.87 14.51 15.69
N GLY A 140 -1.94 14.62 14.92
CA GLY A 140 -2.24 15.81 14.10
C GLY A 140 -1.38 15.95 12.84
N ALA A 141 -2.03 16.20 11.71
CA ALA A 141 -1.51 16.80 10.46
C ALA A 141 -0.23 16.24 9.78
N HIS A 142 0.55 15.34 10.39
CA HIS A 142 1.75 14.79 9.77
C HIS A 142 1.33 13.82 8.67
N ARG A 143 1.59 14.20 7.41
CA ARG A 143 1.27 13.42 6.20
C ARG A 143 2.27 12.32 5.89
N SER A 144 3.47 12.40 6.47
CA SER A 144 4.52 11.42 6.19
C SER A 144 4.19 10.09 6.88
N ARG A 145 3.82 9.09 6.08
CA ARG A 145 3.77 7.67 6.45
C ARG A 145 5.03 6.97 5.93
N PRO A 146 6.22 7.19 6.54
CA PRO A 146 7.43 6.54 6.10
C PRO A 146 7.33 5.02 6.15
N GLY A 147 6.69 4.46 7.19
CA GLY A 147 6.51 3.01 7.32
C GLY A 147 5.67 2.43 6.18
N LEU A 148 4.55 3.08 5.81
CA LEU A 148 3.76 2.63 4.66
C LEU A 148 4.57 2.68 3.36
N ARG A 149 5.34 3.75 3.16
CA ARG A 149 6.15 3.90 1.93
C ARG A 149 7.24 2.84 1.84
N GLU A 150 7.91 2.54 2.95
CA GLU A 150 8.90 1.47 3.04
C GLU A 150 8.27 0.10 2.79
N ALA A 151 7.09 -0.16 3.37
CA ALA A 151 6.33 -1.38 3.11
C ALA A 151 6.00 -1.54 1.62
N MET A 152 5.49 -0.47 1.00
CA MET A 152 5.18 -0.44 -0.42
C MET A 152 6.45 -0.61 -1.26
N ALA A 153 7.57 0.04 -0.91
CA ALA A 153 8.84 -0.11 -1.62
C ALA A 153 9.42 -1.54 -1.52
N ALA A 154 9.18 -2.22 -0.39
CA ALA A 154 9.59 -3.60 -0.18
C ALA A 154 8.74 -4.63 -0.97
N CYS A 155 7.55 -4.24 -1.44
CA CYS A 155 6.67 -5.11 -2.21
C CYS A 155 7.14 -5.24 -3.67
N TRP A 156 7.22 -6.48 -4.15
CA TRP A 156 7.50 -6.84 -5.54
C TRP A 156 6.23 -7.40 -6.21
N PRO A 157 6.15 -7.42 -7.55
CA PRO A 157 5.00 -8.02 -8.24
C PRO A 157 4.76 -9.47 -7.77
N GLY A 158 3.52 -9.76 -7.40
CA GLY A 158 3.09 -11.04 -6.81
C GLY A 158 3.04 -11.05 -5.28
N ASP A 159 3.70 -10.11 -4.60
CA ASP A 159 3.66 -9.96 -3.14
C ASP A 159 2.27 -9.56 -2.62
N THR A 160 2.06 -9.72 -1.31
CA THR A 160 0.83 -9.31 -0.65
C THR A 160 1.15 -8.32 0.46
N LEU A 161 0.60 -7.11 0.36
CA LEU A 161 0.57 -6.18 1.48
C LEU A 161 -0.59 -6.55 2.40
N VAL A 162 -0.29 -6.89 3.65
CA VAL A 162 -1.23 -7.32 4.67
C VAL A 162 -1.40 -6.21 5.69
N VAL A 163 -2.65 -5.83 5.92
CA VAL A 163 -3.05 -4.94 7.00
C VAL A 163 -4.17 -5.58 7.79
N THR A 164 -4.25 -5.27 9.08
CA THR A 164 -5.28 -5.85 9.97
C THR A 164 -6.67 -5.29 9.67
N LYS A 165 -6.75 -3.99 9.39
CA LYS A 165 -8.00 -3.27 9.11
C LYS A 165 -7.76 -2.08 8.18
N LEU A 166 -8.83 -1.60 7.54
CA LEU A 166 -8.77 -0.49 6.58
C LEU A 166 -8.37 0.85 7.23
N ASP A 167 -8.87 1.12 8.44
CA ASP A 167 -8.48 2.31 9.22
C ASP A 167 -6.99 2.30 9.61
N ARG A 168 -6.31 1.14 9.55
CA ARG A 168 -4.87 1.04 9.80
C ARG A 168 -4.06 1.31 8.54
N LEU A 169 -4.61 1.07 7.36
CA LEU A 169 -4.01 1.41 6.07
C LEU A 169 -4.14 2.90 5.74
N ALA A 170 -5.35 3.45 5.86
CA ALA A 170 -5.71 4.75 5.29
C ALA A 170 -6.47 5.66 6.27
N ARG A 171 -6.48 6.97 5.99
CA ARG A 171 -7.17 7.98 6.81
C ARG A 171 -8.54 8.40 6.27
N SER A 172 -8.84 8.02 5.04
CA SER A 172 -10.07 8.36 4.33
C SER A 172 -10.27 7.37 3.18
N LEU A 173 -11.49 7.26 2.66
CA LEU A 173 -11.78 6.42 1.50
C LEU A 173 -10.94 6.76 0.25
N PRO A 174 -10.76 8.04 -0.15
CA PRO A 174 -9.92 8.39 -1.30
C PRO A 174 -8.47 7.91 -1.12
N ASP A 175 -7.89 8.20 0.05
CA ASP A 175 -6.54 7.74 0.41
C ASP A 175 -6.40 6.21 0.36
N ALA A 176 -7.42 5.47 0.82
CA ALA A 176 -7.43 4.02 0.74
C ALA A 176 -7.44 3.52 -0.70
N ARG A 177 -8.22 4.18 -1.56
CA ARG A 177 -8.36 3.85 -2.97
C ARG A 177 -7.08 4.13 -3.75
N ASP A 178 -6.46 5.28 -3.52
CA ASP A 178 -5.18 5.63 -4.13
C ASP A 178 -4.09 4.59 -3.82
N ILE A 179 -4.02 4.13 -2.56
CA ILE A 179 -3.09 3.07 -2.15
C ILE A 179 -3.41 1.75 -2.84
N ALA A 180 -4.69 1.37 -2.90
CA ALA A 180 -5.11 0.12 -3.55
C ALA A 180 -4.82 0.12 -5.06
N ASP A 181 -5.06 1.25 -5.74
CA ASP A 181 -4.78 1.44 -7.16
C ASP A 181 -3.26 1.38 -7.43
N GLU A 182 -2.44 2.01 -6.58
CA GLU A 182 -0.97 1.93 -6.69
C GLU A 182 -0.47 0.49 -6.54
N LEU A 183 -0.96 -0.25 -5.54
CA LEU A 183 -0.58 -1.66 -5.33
C LEU A 183 -0.98 -2.52 -6.52
N THR A 184 -2.20 -2.32 -7.03
CA THR A 184 -2.72 -3.05 -8.18
C THR A 184 -1.89 -2.78 -9.44
N GLY A 185 -1.55 -1.52 -9.71
CA GLY A 185 -0.68 -1.13 -10.81
C GLY A 185 0.73 -1.73 -10.74
N ARG A 186 1.19 -2.06 -9.52
CA ARG A 186 2.48 -2.74 -9.27
C ARG A 186 2.37 -4.27 -9.23
N GLY A 187 1.17 -4.84 -9.44
CA GLY A 187 0.93 -6.27 -9.35
C GLY A 187 1.02 -6.83 -7.94
N VAL A 188 0.81 -6.00 -6.91
CA VAL A 188 0.82 -6.37 -5.50
C VAL A 188 -0.61 -6.56 -5.01
N THR A 189 -0.88 -7.66 -4.31
CA THR A 189 -2.20 -7.92 -3.72
C THR A 189 -2.37 -7.18 -2.40
N LEU A 190 -3.50 -6.53 -2.17
CA LEU A 190 -3.86 -6.01 -0.85
C LEU A 190 -4.64 -7.08 -0.06
N SER A 191 -4.31 -7.28 1.21
CA SER A 191 -5.04 -8.15 2.13
C SER A 191 -5.49 -7.37 3.36
N LEU A 192 -6.81 -7.33 3.58
CA LEU A 192 -7.47 -6.67 4.71
C LEU A 192 -7.96 -7.74 5.69
N GLY A 193 -7.36 -7.82 6.87
CA GLY A 193 -7.77 -8.77 7.92
C GLY A 193 -7.72 -10.24 7.50
N GLY A 194 -6.90 -10.58 6.49
CA GLY A 194 -6.81 -11.92 5.90
C GLY A 194 -7.60 -12.12 4.61
N SER A 195 -8.55 -11.23 4.29
CA SER A 195 -9.29 -11.26 3.03
C SER A 195 -8.51 -10.53 1.94
N LYS A 196 -8.28 -11.17 0.79
CA LYS A 196 -7.66 -10.51 -0.37
C LYS A 196 -8.66 -9.53 -0.98
N TYR A 197 -8.20 -8.31 -1.23
CA TYR A 197 -8.94 -7.31 -1.98
C TYR A 197 -8.65 -7.51 -3.47
N ASP A 198 -9.73 -7.63 -4.24
CA ASP A 198 -9.69 -7.62 -5.70
C ASP A 198 -10.49 -6.40 -6.19
N PRO A 199 -9.84 -5.42 -6.83
CA PRO A 199 -10.51 -4.24 -7.38
C PRO A 199 -11.38 -4.54 -8.61
N THR A 200 -11.17 -5.68 -9.26
CA THR A 200 -11.95 -6.11 -10.43
C THR A 200 -13.23 -6.83 -10.03
N ASP A 201 -13.25 -7.45 -8.86
CA ASP A 201 -14.44 -8.10 -8.29
C ASP A 201 -15.47 -7.06 -7.81
N PRO A 202 -16.72 -7.08 -8.33
CA PRO A 202 -17.81 -6.25 -7.82
C PRO A 202 -18.07 -6.42 -6.32
N VAL A 203 -17.88 -7.63 -5.78
CA VAL A 203 -18.07 -7.92 -4.34
C VAL A 203 -16.93 -7.32 -3.52
N GLY A 204 -15.68 -7.47 -3.97
CA GLY A 204 -14.51 -6.79 -3.41
C GLY A 204 -14.67 -5.26 -3.37
N ARG A 205 -15.20 -4.66 -4.44
CA ARG A 205 -15.50 -3.22 -4.49
C ARG A 205 -16.60 -2.80 -3.52
N LEU A 206 -17.70 -3.57 -3.42
CA LEU A 206 -18.78 -3.31 -2.47
C LEU A 206 -18.27 -3.39 -1.02
N LEU A 207 -17.55 -4.44 -0.67
CA LEU A 207 -16.98 -4.64 0.67
C LEU A 207 -16.03 -3.50 1.04
N PHE A 208 -15.19 -3.06 0.12
CA PHE A 208 -14.30 -1.93 0.33
C PHE A 208 -15.06 -0.63 0.62
N ASN A 209 -16.12 -0.34 -0.14
CA ASN A 209 -16.95 0.83 0.08
C ASN A 209 -17.69 0.77 1.44
N VAL A 210 -18.27 -0.37 1.79
CA VAL A 210 -18.96 -0.56 3.07
C VAL A 210 -18.01 -0.39 4.25
N LEU A 211 -16.83 -1.03 4.20
CA LEU A 211 -15.80 -0.89 5.25
C LEU A 211 -15.34 0.57 5.40
N SER A 212 -15.27 1.29 4.28
CA SER A 212 -14.90 2.70 4.28
C SER A 212 -15.98 3.58 4.91
N MET A 213 -17.25 3.35 4.59
CA MET A 213 -18.37 4.08 5.22
C MET A 213 -18.43 3.82 6.73
N VAL A 214 -18.19 2.59 7.17
CA VAL A 214 -18.15 2.26 8.61
C VAL A 214 -16.99 2.97 9.30
N ALA A 215 -15.80 3.00 8.70
CA ALA A 215 -14.64 3.68 9.26
C ALA A 215 -14.83 5.21 9.39
N GLU A 216 -15.46 5.84 8.40
CA GLU A 216 -15.84 7.25 8.47
C GLU A 216 -16.87 7.50 9.57
N PHE A 217 -17.91 6.67 9.66
CA PHE A 217 -18.94 6.75 10.69
C PHE A 217 -18.36 6.64 12.11
N GLU A 218 -17.45 5.68 12.37
CA GLU A 218 -16.77 5.54 13.65
C GLU A 218 -15.94 6.77 14.01
N SER A 219 -15.21 7.32 13.02
CA SER A 219 -14.41 8.54 13.19
C SER A 219 -15.28 9.74 13.56
N ASP A 220 -16.44 9.86 12.93
CA ASP A 220 -17.39 10.94 13.22
C ASP A 220 -18.06 10.78 14.58
N LEU A 221 -18.38 9.55 15.01
CA LEU A 221 -18.84 9.29 16.38
C LEU A 221 -17.82 9.70 17.44
N ILE A 222 -16.53 9.42 17.22
CA ILE A 222 -15.46 9.85 18.14
C ILE A 222 -15.38 11.38 18.20
N ARG A 223 -15.43 12.06 17.04
CA ARG A 223 -15.42 13.52 16.98
C ARG A 223 -16.64 14.12 17.69
N MET A 224 -17.82 13.54 17.48
CA MET A 224 -19.06 13.96 18.13
C MET A 224 -18.93 13.89 19.66
N ARG A 225 -18.56 12.73 20.21
CA ARG A 225 -18.35 12.54 21.65
C ARG A 225 -17.27 13.47 22.22
N THR A 226 -16.19 13.67 21.48
CA THR A 226 -15.13 14.60 21.89
C THR A 226 -15.66 16.03 21.96
N ARG A 227 -16.44 16.47 20.97
CA ARG A 227 -17.05 17.81 20.94
C ARG A 227 -18.03 18.01 22.09
N GLU A 228 -18.85 17.01 22.39
CA GLU A 228 -19.76 17.02 23.54
C GLU A 228 -19.00 17.08 24.87
N GLY A 229 -17.98 16.24 25.04
CA GLY A 229 -17.10 16.27 26.21
C GLY A 229 -16.41 17.61 26.38
N MET A 230 -15.93 18.22 25.28
CA MET A 230 -15.37 19.57 25.29
C MET A 230 -16.42 20.62 25.67
N ALA A 231 -17.65 20.54 25.16
CA ALA A 231 -18.71 21.48 25.51
C ALA A 231 -19.03 21.43 27.01
N ILE A 232 -19.14 20.23 27.58
CA ILE A 232 -19.35 20.02 29.02
C ILE A 232 -18.16 20.55 29.83
N ALA A 233 -16.92 20.26 29.40
CA ALA A 233 -15.72 20.73 30.09
C ALA A 233 -15.54 22.26 30.01
N ARG A 234 -15.96 22.89 28.90
CA ARG A 234 -16.02 24.36 28.75
C ARG A 234 -17.06 24.95 29.71
N ALA A 235 -18.27 24.39 29.74
CA ALA A 235 -19.34 24.83 30.65
C ALA A 235 -18.93 24.71 32.13
N LYS A 236 -18.15 23.68 32.48
CA LYS A 236 -17.58 23.48 33.83
C LYS A 236 -16.30 24.28 34.09
N GLY A 237 -15.85 25.14 33.16
CA GLY A 237 -14.65 25.97 33.30
C GLY A 237 -13.32 25.20 33.34
N ARG A 238 -13.32 23.90 33.01
CA ARG A 238 -12.15 23.01 33.10
C ARG A 238 -11.22 23.11 31.89
N LEU A 239 -11.72 23.55 30.74
CA LEU A 239 -10.90 23.78 29.55
C LEU A 239 -10.20 25.14 29.64
N ARG A 240 -8.96 25.14 30.13
CA ARG A 240 -8.06 26.28 30.02
C ARG A 240 -7.30 26.17 28.70
N GLY A 241 -7.48 27.17 27.82
CA GLY A 241 -6.67 27.30 26.62
C GLY A 241 -5.18 27.44 26.95
N ARG A 242 -4.34 27.53 25.91
CA ARG A 242 -2.89 27.71 26.06
C ARG A 242 -2.60 28.84 27.03
N GLN A 243 -1.95 28.51 28.15
CA GLN A 243 -1.61 29.52 29.16
C GLN A 243 -0.63 30.54 28.58
N PRO A 244 -0.76 31.83 28.91
CA PRO A 244 0.22 32.84 28.52
C PRO A 244 1.62 32.44 29.00
N LYS A 245 2.64 32.60 28.15
CA LYS A 245 4.03 32.31 28.51
C LYS A 245 4.57 33.24 29.60
N LEU A 246 4.04 34.47 29.67
CA LEU A 246 4.44 35.47 30.65
C LEU A 246 3.41 35.52 31.79
N SER A 247 3.90 35.45 33.02
CA SER A 247 3.10 35.65 34.23
C SER A 247 2.51 37.07 34.24
N THR A 248 1.50 37.31 35.09
CA THR A 248 0.92 38.67 35.24
C THR A 248 1.98 39.69 35.67
N LEU A 249 2.93 39.28 36.52
CA LEU A 249 4.01 40.14 36.99
C LEU A 249 5.01 40.44 35.87
N GLN A 250 5.40 39.42 35.10
CA GLN A 250 6.27 39.59 33.94
C GLN A 250 5.63 40.47 32.87
N ARG A 251 4.32 40.34 32.63
CA ARG A 251 3.60 41.21 31.68
C ARG A 251 3.59 42.67 32.13
N ARG A 252 3.36 42.92 33.42
CA ARG A 252 3.40 44.28 33.97
C ARG A 252 4.80 44.89 33.86
N HIS A 253 5.83 44.10 34.15
CA HIS A 253 7.22 44.53 34.01
C HIS A 253 7.57 44.84 32.56
N LEU A 254 7.17 43.98 31.62
CA LEU A 254 7.35 44.19 30.18
C LEU A 254 6.66 45.48 29.70
N MET A 255 5.42 45.72 30.12
CA MET A 255 4.70 46.94 29.73
C MET A 255 5.35 48.21 30.30
N SER A 256 5.85 48.17 31.54
CA SER A 256 6.56 49.31 32.13
C SER A 256 7.85 49.64 31.38
N LEU A 257 8.63 48.63 30.98
CA LEU A 257 9.84 48.85 30.19
C LEU A 257 9.53 49.35 28.77
N TYR A 258 8.44 48.84 28.17
CA TYR A 258 7.99 49.29 26.86
C TYR A 258 7.51 50.75 26.87
N GLU A 259 6.75 51.15 27.90
CA GLU A 259 6.24 52.52 28.05
C GLU A 259 7.34 53.55 28.28
N LYS A 260 8.44 53.16 28.94
CA LYS A 260 9.62 54.03 29.09
C LYS A 260 10.37 54.26 27.77
N GLY A 261 10.15 53.43 26.76
CA GLY A 261 10.80 53.56 25.45
C GLY A 261 12.30 53.22 25.45
N GLU A 262 12.83 52.69 26.55
CA GLU A 262 14.25 52.41 26.76
C GLU A 262 14.73 51.11 26.08
N HIS A 263 13.81 50.25 25.65
CA HIS A 263 14.11 48.96 25.05
C HIS A 263 13.28 48.72 23.78
N THR A 264 13.95 48.22 22.75
CA THR A 264 13.30 47.70 21.55
C THR A 264 12.54 46.41 21.85
N GLN A 265 11.55 46.08 21.01
CA GLN A 265 10.81 44.82 21.14
C GLN A 265 11.71 43.57 20.99
N ALA A 266 12.87 43.71 20.35
CA ALA A 266 13.87 42.67 20.23
C ALA A 266 14.57 42.41 21.57
N GLU A 267 15.03 43.46 22.23
CA GLU A 267 15.68 43.39 23.55
C GLU A 267 14.71 42.91 24.63
N LEU A 268 13.45 43.35 24.57
CA LEU A 268 12.38 42.84 25.45
C LEU A 268 12.10 41.34 25.22
N ALA A 269 12.27 40.84 24.00
CA ALA A 269 12.09 39.41 23.73
C ALA A 269 13.20 38.59 24.40
N GLU A 270 14.44 39.06 24.28
CA GLU A 270 15.62 38.44 24.89
C GLU A 270 15.57 38.49 26.42
N LEU A 271 15.31 39.67 27.00
CA LEU A 271 15.25 39.90 28.44
C LEU A 271 14.23 39.01 29.16
N PHE A 272 13.11 38.70 28.50
CA PHE A 272 12.04 37.87 29.06
C PHE A 272 12.10 36.41 28.57
N GLY A 273 13.10 36.03 27.77
CA GLY A 273 13.26 34.66 27.28
C GLY A 273 12.10 34.19 26.40
N VAL A 274 11.48 35.09 25.63
CA VAL A 274 10.32 34.79 24.77
C VAL A 274 10.56 35.23 23.32
N ALA A 275 9.80 34.67 22.38
CA ALA A 275 9.86 35.12 20.99
C ALA A 275 9.30 36.55 20.85
N ARG A 276 9.82 37.33 19.88
CA ARG A 276 9.32 38.69 19.55
C ARG A 276 7.81 38.73 19.32
N SER A 277 7.24 37.70 18.70
CA SER A 277 5.79 37.56 18.49
C SER A 277 4.98 37.47 19.80
N THR A 278 5.58 36.97 20.88
CA THR A 278 4.96 36.94 22.21
C THR A 278 4.96 38.32 22.86
N VAL A 279 6.02 39.10 22.68
CA VAL A 279 6.10 40.50 23.13
C VAL A 279 5.04 41.34 22.41
N TYR A 280 5.01 41.28 21.07
CA TYR A 280 4.05 42.02 20.25
C TYR A 280 2.59 41.75 20.66
N ARG A 281 2.21 40.47 20.74
CA ARG A 281 0.86 40.05 21.15
C ARG A 281 0.51 40.47 22.59
N THR A 282 1.50 40.54 23.47
CA THR A 282 1.29 40.99 24.84
C THR A 282 1.00 42.49 24.87
N ILE A 283 1.80 43.30 24.18
CA ILE A 283 1.59 44.76 24.05
C ILE A 283 0.22 45.06 23.43
N GLN A 284 -0.13 44.38 22.33
CA GLN A 284 -1.42 44.55 21.67
C GLN A 284 -2.58 44.20 22.61
N ARG A 285 -2.48 43.08 23.35
CA ARG A 285 -3.54 42.65 24.27
C ARG A 285 -3.74 43.61 25.45
N GLU A 286 -2.66 44.12 26.04
CA GLU A 286 -2.74 45.03 27.20
C GLU A 286 -3.14 46.45 26.77
N SER A 287 -2.78 46.90 25.56
CA SER A 287 -3.26 48.18 25.00
C SER A 287 -4.75 48.15 24.66
N THR A 288 -5.26 47.07 24.04
CA THR A 288 -6.71 46.92 23.79
C THR A 288 -7.51 46.91 25.09
N LYS A 289 -7.02 46.29 26.15
CA LYS A 289 -7.66 46.28 27.49
C LYS A 289 -7.70 47.63 28.20
N ARG A 290 -6.84 48.58 27.81
CA ARG A 290 -6.87 49.95 28.36
C ARG A 290 -7.81 50.87 27.60
N THR A 291 -8.21 50.47 26.39
CA THR A 291 -8.98 51.32 25.45
C THR A 291 -10.47 50.95 25.41
N GLY A 292 -10.85 49.74 25.84
CA GLY A 292 -12.25 49.29 25.98
C GLY A 292 -12.56 48.92 27.42
#